data_AF-E9EJA1-F1
#
_entry.id   AF-E9EJA1-F1
#
_cell.length_a   1.000
_cell.length_b   1.000
_cell.length_c   1.000
_cell.angle_alpha   90.00
_cell.angle_beta   90.00
_cell.angle_gamma   90.00
#
_symmetry.space_group_name_H-M   'P 1'
#
loop_
_entity.id
_entity.type
_entity.pdbx_description
1 polymer ?
#
loop_
_entity_poly.entity_id
_entity_poly.type
_entity_poly.pdbx_seq_one_letter_code
_entity_poly.pdbx_strand_id
1 'polypeptide(L)'
;MTEASSGQVRTSSCIWASYVTLHGETYVSALNNEPAEELVYNTEMMSIVDVMYIARGRLGVKKVVFACLKETLEIESCPWDWRQTLSLGTQNSQLADRPAWEFQLPLWSAPFYRPGLMRYSLYPSSGPARYNRLTINDTGTTGYSVAWNPARRALRIARHTAVDEVSCYANMGDDATAWLHIPISRGELLAELWRRDCYLYRRNIVDSIVVTTAGRVHVLGHHPTPGQAYTYSRVAKLRRQRDYLFIDDAAGIRELALTPGPEEANETRNLRKPAPESCYPAITSVKSYFYTFAPLENLDLIKTCSFDGVVTGLLFQYHDGSRASVGQVRLDWLGQEQQVPHKATIGFAMSRTADQCPYVGSVLVCVAPLARNLLPAKSDLDFEVTCCGKLEWWFTRRQCQLAHGAYTSPSTRL
;
A
#
# COMPACT_ATOMS: atom_id res chain seq x y z
N MET A 1 -20.73 19.26 22.98
CA MET A 1 -20.19 17.89 22.81
C MET A 1 -21.32 16.97 23.24
N THR A 2 -22.18 16.60 22.30
CA THR A 2 -23.42 15.86 22.57
C THR A 2 -23.10 14.39 22.31
N GLU A 3 -23.24 13.56 23.34
CA GLU A 3 -23.12 12.10 23.23
C GLU A 3 -24.09 11.60 22.15
N ALA A 4 -23.58 10.79 21.21
CA ALA A 4 -24.44 10.08 20.28
C ALA A 4 -25.23 9.03 21.06
N SER A 5 -26.52 9.29 21.27
CA SER A 5 -27.43 8.34 21.91
C SER A 5 -27.47 7.05 21.10
N SER A 6 -27.11 5.93 21.74
CA SER A 6 -27.36 4.58 21.23
C SER A 6 -28.88 4.33 21.21
N GLY A 7 -29.57 4.79 20.17
CA GLY A 7 -30.98 4.51 19.93
C GLY A 7 -31.17 3.09 19.42
N GLN A 8 -32.00 2.30 20.12
CA GLN A 8 -32.35 0.94 19.70
C GLN A 8 -33.49 1.01 18.67
N VAL A 9 -33.29 0.47 17.47
CA VAL A 9 -34.27 0.48 16.37
C VAL A 9 -34.86 -0.92 16.18
N ARG A 10 -36.18 -1.01 16.03
CA ARG A 10 -36.93 -2.26 15.85
C ARG A 10 -37.27 -2.49 14.38
N THR A 11 -36.99 -3.68 13.86
CA THR A 11 -37.32 -4.08 12.49
C THR A 11 -38.77 -4.58 12.33
N SER A 12 -39.52 -4.65 13.43
CA SER A 12 -40.96 -4.94 13.45
C SER A 12 -41.84 -3.71 13.21
N SER A 13 -41.23 -2.55 12.94
CA SER A 13 -41.92 -1.28 12.70
C SER A 13 -41.19 -0.52 11.59
N CYS A 14 -41.87 0.44 10.94
CA CYS A 14 -41.22 1.30 9.96
C CYS A 14 -39.97 1.95 10.54
N ILE A 15 -38.92 2.11 9.72
CA ILE A 15 -37.68 2.75 10.12
C ILE A 15 -37.46 3.97 9.23
N TRP A 16 -37.18 5.08 9.89
CA TRP A 16 -36.90 6.36 9.28
C TRP A 16 -35.45 6.77 9.54
N ALA A 17 -34.84 7.45 8.58
CA ALA A 17 -33.51 8.03 8.69
C ALA A 17 -33.60 9.55 8.80
N SER A 18 -32.71 10.11 9.63
CA SER A 18 -32.42 11.54 9.67
C SER A 18 -31.02 11.78 9.13
N TYR A 19 -30.79 12.96 8.56
CA TYR A 19 -29.51 13.28 7.93
C TYR A 19 -28.83 14.52 8.53
N VAL A 20 -27.54 14.65 8.28
CA VAL A 20 -26.72 15.81 8.59
C VAL A 20 -25.78 16.08 7.41
N THR A 21 -25.66 17.35 7.02
CA THR A 21 -24.75 17.76 5.95
C THR A 21 -23.44 18.26 6.55
N LEU A 22 -22.34 17.62 6.20
CA LEU A 22 -20.98 17.97 6.62
C LEU A 22 -20.13 18.19 5.37
N HIS A 23 -19.51 19.38 5.26
CA HIS A 23 -18.63 19.73 4.14
C HIS A 23 -19.23 19.50 2.74
N GLY A 24 -20.54 19.76 2.59
CA GLY A 24 -21.26 19.61 1.32
C GLY A 24 -21.68 18.18 0.98
N GLU A 25 -21.44 17.21 1.86
CA GLU A 25 -21.94 15.84 1.73
C GLU A 25 -22.94 15.49 2.84
N THR A 26 -23.96 14.70 2.51
CA THR A 26 -25.04 14.31 3.43
C THR A 26 -24.77 12.93 4.03
N TYR A 27 -24.92 12.82 5.35
CA TYR A 27 -24.67 11.63 6.16
C TYR A 27 -25.89 11.30 7.03
N VAL A 28 -26.17 10.01 7.24
CA VAL A 28 -27.18 9.53 8.20
C VAL A 28 -26.72 9.90 9.61
N SER A 29 -27.52 10.68 10.31
CA SER A 29 -27.29 11.10 11.68
C SER A 29 -27.98 10.18 12.70
N ALA A 30 -29.17 9.66 12.37
CA ALA A 30 -29.93 8.74 13.22
C ALA A 30 -30.85 7.83 12.41
N LEU A 31 -31.19 6.68 12.99
CA LEU A 31 -32.27 5.80 12.56
C LEU A 31 -33.29 5.70 13.69
N ASN A 32 -34.57 5.84 13.39
CA ASN A 32 -35.64 5.84 14.39
C ASN A 32 -36.86 5.07 13.89
N ASN A 33 -37.70 4.59 14.81
CA ASN A 33 -39.01 4.01 14.45
C ASN A 33 -40.14 5.04 14.33
N GLU A 34 -39.88 6.27 14.75
CA GLU A 34 -40.81 7.39 14.58
C GLU A 34 -40.58 8.08 13.23
N PRO A 35 -41.64 8.65 12.60
CA PRO A 35 -41.51 9.38 11.35
C PRO A 35 -40.44 10.47 11.39
N ALA A 36 -39.55 10.45 10.40
CA ALA A 36 -38.47 11.43 10.24
C ALA A 36 -38.34 11.84 8.76
N GLU A 37 -37.13 12.22 8.32
CA GLU A 37 -36.90 12.81 6.99
C GLU A 37 -37.14 11.81 5.85
N GLU A 38 -36.59 10.59 5.94
CA GLU A 38 -36.74 9.57 4.89
C GLU A 38 -37.18 8.23 5.47
N LEU A 39 -38.22 7.62 4.88
CA LEU A 39 -38.63 6.25 5.19
C LEU A 39 -37.67 5.28 4.50
N VAL A 40 -36.81 4.62 5.26
CA VAL A 40 -35.80 3.69 4.74
C VAL A 40 -36.24 2.22 4.82
N TYR A 41 -37.29 1.92 5.58
CA TYR A 41 -37.89 0.59 5.66
C TYR A 41 -39.38 0.67 6.01
N ASN A 42 -40.20 -0.02 5.22
CA ASN A 42 -41.65 -0.09 5.40
C ASN A 42 -42.09 -1.54 5.67
N THR A 43 -42.71 -1.76 6.82
CA THR A 43 -43.20 -3.07 7.25
C THR A 43 -44.42 -3.58 6.48
N GLU A 44 -45.18 -2.71 5.82
CA GLU A 44 -46.38 -3.09 5.06
C GLU A 44 -46.07 -3.48 3.61
N MET A 45 -44.94 -3.01 3.06
CA MET A 45 -44.54 -3.24 1.67
C MET A 45 -43.50 -4.33 1.49
N MET A 46 -42.67 -4.62 2.51
CA MET A 46 -41.61 -5.63 2.42
C MET A 46 -41.99 -6.88 3.20
N SER A 47 -42.15 -8.00 2.49
CA SER A 47 -42.72 -9.22 3.08
C SER A 47 -41.74 -10.01 3.96
N ILE A 48 -40.43 -9.94 3.72
CA ILE A 48 -39.38 -10.49 4.61
C ILE A 48 -38.09 -9.69 4.36
N VAL A 49 -37.58 -9.02 5.40
CA VAL A 49 -36.24 -8.42 5.36
C VAL A 49 -35.27 -9.29 6.14
N ASP A 50 -34.29 -9.84 5.44
CA ASP A 50 -33.19 -10.64 5.99
C ASP A 50 -31.84 -9.94 5.82
N VAL A 51 -31.80 -8.75 5.20
CA VAL A 51 -30.56 -8.01 4.97
C VAL A 51 -30.71 -6.49 4.99
N MET A 52 -29.71 -5.81 5.56
CA MET A 52 -29.58 -4.35 5.60
C MET A 52 -28.27 -3.94 4.91
N TYR A 53 -28.36 -3.16 3.85
CA TYR A 53 -27.24 -2.54 3.15
C TYR A 53 -26.96 -1.14 3.70
N ILE A 54 -25.70 -0.81 3.89
CA ILE A 54 -25.25 0.49 4.43
C ILE A 54 -24.20 1.04 3.47
N ALA A 55 -24.45 2.18 2.83
CA ALA A 55 -23.43 2.93 2.12
C ALA A 55 -22.77 3.94 3.08
N ARG A 56 -21.44 4.05 3.05
CA ARG A 56 -20.65 4.95 3.89
C ARG A 56 -19.67 5.74 3.03
N GLY A 57 -19.54 7.02 3.32
CA GLY A 57 -18.56 7.93 2.71
C GLY A 57 -17.32 8.11 3.57
N ARG A 58 -16.63 9.24 3.38
CA ARG A 58 -15.37 9.56 4.08
C ARG A 58 -15.57 9.86 5.57
N LEU A 59 -16.72 10.41 5.96
CA LEU A 59 -16.98 10.89 7.33
C LEU A 59 -18.05 10.09 8.09
N GLY A 60 -18.80 9.19 7.43
CA GLY A 60 -19.92 8.49 8.07
C GLY A 60 -20.78 7.67 7.13
N VAL A 61 -21.94 7.22 7.63
CA VAL A 61 -22.98 6.53 6.83
C VAL A 61 -23.64 7.53 5.90
N LYS A 62 -23.75 7.24 4.61
CA LYS A 62 -24.43 8.07 3.62
C LYS A 62 -25.81 7.52 3.24
N LYS A 63 -26.00 6.20 3.32
CA LYS A 63 -27.31 5.58 3.01
C LYS A 63 -27.51 4.27 3.76
N VAL A 64 -28.75 3.93 4.07
CA VAL A 64 -29.15 2.62 4.58
C VAL A 64 -30.33 2.12 3.74
N VAL A 65 -30.30 0.84 3.36
CA VAL A 65 -31.36 0.18 2.57
C VAL A 65 -31.67 -1.16 3.19
N PHE A 66 -32.92 -1.42 3.52
CA PHE A 66 -33.40 -2.72 4.01
C PHE A 66 -33.99 -3.51 2.85
N ALA A 67 -33.77 -4.82 2.82
CA ALA A 67 -34.06 -5.64 1.64
C ALA A 67 -34.21 -7.14 1.96
N CYS A 68 -34.72 -7.87 0.96
CA CYS A 68 -34.67 -9.33 0.92
C CYS A 68 -33.47 -9.80 0.08
N LEU A 69 -32.72 -10.82 0.53
CA LEU A 69 -31.60 -11.43 -0.20
C LEU A 69 -32.00 -11.99 -1.58
N LYS A 70 -33.29 -12.24 -1.80
CA LYS A 70 -33.85 -12.73 -3.07
C LYS A 70 -34.20 -11.61 -4.06
N GLU A 71 -34.18 -10.35 -3.64
CA GLU A 71 -34.50 -9.20 -4.48
C GLU A 71 -33.22 -8.61 -5.11
N THR A 72 -33.28 -8.38 -6.43
CA THR A 72 -32.22 -7.67 -7.15
C THR A 72 -32.42 -6.17 -6.99
N LEU A 73 -31.58 -5.51 -6.19
CA LEU A 73 -31.63 -4.07 -5.97
C LEU A 73 -30.64 -3.33 -6.87
N GLU A 74 -31.15 -2.44 -7.72
CA GLU A 74 -30.34 -1.45 -8.42
C GLU A 74 -30.00 -0.30 -7.47
N ILE A 75 -28.93 -0.46 -6.69
CA ILE A 75 -28.42 0.58 -5.80
C ILE A 75 -27.38 1.41 -6.56
N GLU A 76 -27.68 2.67 -6.80
CA GLU A 76 -26.82 3.67 -7.47
C GLU A 76 -25.42 3.71 -6.84
N SER A 77 -24.37 3.59 -7.67
CA SER A 77 -22.97 3.53 -7.23
C SER A 77 -22.29 4.88 -7.36
N CYS A 78 -22.05 5.55 -6.23
CA CYS A 78 -21.19 6.74 -6.19
C CYS A 78 -19.71 6.33 -6.14
N PRO A 79 -18.82 7.04 -6.85
CA PRO A 79 -17.38 6.94 -6.61
C PRO A 79 -17.10 7.28 -5.14
N TRP A 80 -16.25 6.50 -4.46
CA TRP A 80 -15.80 6.69 -3.06
C TRP A 80 -16.69 6.18 -1.93
N ASP A 81 -17.94 5.80 -2.20
CA ASP A 81 -18.78 5.20 -1.18
C ASP A 81 -18.51 3.69 -1.05
N TRP A 82 -18.41 3.20 0.18
CA TRP A 82 -18.24 1.78 0.49
C TRP A 82 -19.51 1.20 1.08
N ARG A 83 -19.77 -0.09 0.85
CA ARG A 83 -21.01 -0.75 1.24
C ARG A 83 -20.76 -1.82 2.29
N GLN A 84 -21.59 -1.84 3.32
CA GLN A 84 -21.67 -2.86 4.36
C GLN A 84 -23.02 -3.58 4.24
N THR A 85 -23.03 -4.88 4.53
CA THR A 85 -24.24 -5.70 4.52
C THR A 85 -24.37 -6.37 5.89
N LEU A 86 -25.53 -6.22 6.53
CA LEU A 86 -25.86 -6.83 7.82
C LEU A 86 -27.00 -7.82 7.60
N SER A 87 -26.76 -9.11 7.90
CA SER A 87 -27.82 -10.12 7.90
C SER A 87 -28.68 -9.97 9.15
N LEU A 88 -29.99 -9.86 8.94
CA LEU A 88 -30.99 -9.85 10.00
C LEU A 88 -31.47 -11.29 10.17
N GLY A 89 -30.90 -11.99 11.16
CA GLY A 89 -31.07 -13.44 11.31
C GLY A 89 -32.53 -13.90 11.34
N THR A 90 -32.84 -14.95 10.59
CA THR A 90 -34.13 -15.66 10.64
C THR A 90 -34.14 -16.62 11.83
N GLN A 91 -34.77 -16.25 12.94
CA GLN A 91 -35.24 -17.23 13.92
C GLN A 91 -36.72 -17.01 14.25
N ASN A 92 -37.55 -17.83 13.61
CA ASN A 92 -38.87 -18.18 14.10
C ASN A 92 -38.72 -18.95 15.42
N SER A 93 -39.00 -18.34 16.57
CA SER A 93 -39.75 -18.93 17.71
C SER A 93 -39.74 -18.01 18.95
N GLN A 94 -40.96 -17.65 19.37
CA GLN A 94 -41.36 -17.17 20.71
C GLN A 94 -40.65 -15.91 21.26
N LEU A 95 -41.29 -14.76 21.03
CA LEU A 95 -41.01 -13.50 21.72
C LEU A 95 -41.72 -13.51 23.09
N ALA A 96 -41.02 -13.97 24.11
CA ALA A 96 -41.32 -13.63 25.50
C ALA A 96 -40.01 -13.27 26.19
N ASP A 97 -39.96 -12.04 26.72
CA ASP A 97 -38.96 -11.49 27.63
C ASP A 97 -37.50 -11.93 27.42
N ARG A 98 -36.78 -11.16 26.61
CA ARG A 98 -35.36 -10.91 26.85
C ARG A 98 -35.04 -9.42 26.76
N PRO A 99 -34.37 -8.84 27.77
CA PRO A 99 -33.97 -7.44 27.76
C PRO A 99 -32.78 -7.25 26.82
N ALA A 100 -32.73 -6.05 26.23
CA ALA A 100 -31.57 -5.41 25.59
C ALA A 100 -30.69 -6.32 24.71
N TRP A 101 -30.84 -6.19 23.40
CA TRP A 101 -29.80 -6.65 22.49
C TRP A 101 -28.61 -5.71 22.64
N GLU A 102 -27.65 -6.07 23.50
CA GLU A 102 -26.28 -5.55 23.37
C GLU A 102 -25.72 -6.08 22.05
N PHE A 103 -25.78 -5.25 21.01
CA PHE A 103 -24.95 -5.47 19.83
C PHE A 103 -23.47 -5.25 20.22
N GLN A 104 -22.85 -6.24 20.86
CA GLN A 104 -21.40 -6.45 20.68
C GLN A 104 -21.18 -7.20 19.38
N LEU A 105 -21.69 -6.65 18.27
CA LEU A 105 -21.48 -7.19 16.94
C LEU A 105 -20.38 -6.38 16.25
N PRO A 106 -19.43 -7.03 15.54
CA PRO A 106 -18.27 -6.37 14.99
C PRO A 106 -18.73 -5.22 14.08
N LEU A 107 -18.38 -3.99 14.46
CA LEU A 107 -18.80 -2.72 13.82
C LEU A 107 -18.45 -2.57 12.33
N TRP A 108 -17.79 -3.55 11.73
CA TRP A 108 -17.24 -3.48 10.38
C TRP A 108 -17.04 -4.91 9.92
N SER A 109 -17.46 -5.23 8.70
CA SER A 109 -16.60 -5.92 7.71
C SER A 109 -17.40 -6.61 6.61
N ALA A 110 -17.09 -6.25 5.37
CA ALA A 110 -16.58 -7.15 4.32
C ALA A 110 -16.85 -6.51 2.95
N PRO A 111 -15.94 -6.61 1.98
CA PRO A 111 -16.37 -6.62 0.58
C PRO A 111 -17.54 -7.60 0.43
N PHE A 112 -18.57 -7.21 -0.34
CA PHE A 112 -19.73 -8.02 -0.72
C PHE A 112 -19.40 -9.51 -0.77
N TYR A 113 -20.33 -10.39 -0.37
CA TYR A 113 -20.25 -11.81 -0.69
C TYR A 113 -20.20 -11.96 -2.22
N ARG A 114 -18.99 -11.91 -2.77
CA ARG A 114 -18.67 -12.23 -4.15
C ARG A 114 -18.22 -13.68 -4.14
N PRO A 115 -18.93 -14.58 -4.83
CA PRO A 115 -18.44 -15.93 -5.05
C PRO A 115 -16.97 -15.88 -5.53
N GLY A 116 -16.08 -16.54 -4.79
CA GLY A 116 -14.65 -16.60 -5.10
C GLY A 116 -13.77 -15.52 -4.46
N LEU A 117 -14.31 -14.58 -3.68
CA LEU A 117 -13.48 -13.65 -2.92
C LEU A 117 -12.78 -14.37 -1.76
N MET A 118 -11.45 -14.39 -1.79
CA MET A 118 -10.63 -15.04 -0.77
C MET A 118 -10.03 -13.99 0.18
N ARG A 119 -9.91 -14.34 1.46
CA ARG A 119 -9.31 -13.49 2.50
C ARG A 119 -8.00 -14.11 2.96
N TYR A 120 -7.01 -13.25 3.17
CA TYR A 120 -5.65 -13.61 3.52
C TYR A 120 -5.20 -12.78 4.72
N SER A 121 -5.29 -13.37 5.91
CA SER A 121 -4.88 -12.71 7.15
C SER A 121 -3.35 -12.69 7.26
N LEU A 122 -2.78 -11.48 7.37
CA LEU A 122 -1.36 -11.26 7.58
C LEU A 122 -1.04 -11.17 9.09
N TYR A 123 -1.98 -10.66 9.90
CA TYR A 123 -1.84 -10.56 11.35
C TYR A 123 -3.08 -11.02 12.10
N PRO A 124 -2.91 -11.71 13.26
CA PRO A 124 -4.03 -11.96 14.15
C PRO A 124 -4.53 -10.64 14.72
N SER A 125 -5.84 -10.41 14.63
CA SER A 125 -6.51 -9.25 15.21
C SER A 125 -7.79 -9.69 15.89
N SER A 126 -8.06 -9.16 17.08
CA SER A 126 -9.32 -9.35 17.80
C SER A 126 -10.38 -8.30 17.42
N GLY A 127 -10.00 -7.28 16.64
CA GLY A 127 -10.89 -6.20 16.23
C GLY A 127 -11.54 -6.45 14.86
N PRO A 128 -12.67 -5.79 14.57
CA PRO A 128 -13.36 -5.90 13.29
C PRO A 128 -12.50 -5.37 12.12
N ALA A 129 -12.49 -6.08 10.99
CA ALA A 129 -11.70 -5.73 9.80
C ALA A 129 -12.29 -4.52 9.05
N ARG A 130 -11.43 -3.58 8.59
CA ARG A 130 -11.86 -2.37 7.86
C ARG A 130 -11.23 -2.29 6.48
N TYR A 131 -11.93 -2.80 5.48
CA TYR A 131 -11.39 -2.89 4.13
C TYR A 131 -11.50 -1.58 3.33
N ASN A 132 -10.35 -1.05 2.93
CA ASN A 132 -10.22 -0.05 1.88
C ASN A 132 -10.06 -0.72 0.51
N ARG A 133 -10.68 -0.16 -0.53
CA ARG A 133 -10.61 -0.69 -1.89
C ARG A 133 -9.51 0.02 -2.69
N LEU A 134 -8.51 -0.74 -3.13
CA LEU A 134 -7.50 -0.32 -4.08
C LEU A 134 -7.84 -0.90 -5.46
N THR A 135 -7.90 -0.06 -6.48
CA THR A 135 -7.98 -0.55 -7.88
C THR A 135 -6.59 -1.02 -8.32
N ILE A 136 -6.51 -2.21 -8.89
CA ILE A 136 -5.27 -2.79 -9.43
C ILE A 136 -5.42 -3.13 -10.91
N ASN A 137 -4.31 -3.19 -11.64
CA ASN A 137 -4.24 -3.65 -13.03
C ASN A 137 -5.14 -2.88 -14.02
N ASP A 138 -5.47 -1.64 -13.67
CA ASP A 138 -6.18 -0.72 -14.55
C ASP A 138 -5.17 -0.09 -15.54
N THR A 139 -5.56 0.03 -16.81
CA THR A 139 -4.71 0.51 -17.91
C THR A 139 -4.15 1.92 -17.69
N GLY A 140 -4.82 2.74 -16.88
CA GLY A 140 -4.33 4.07 -16.51
C GLY A 140 -3.30 4.08 -15.39
N THR A 141 -2.89 2.92 -14.87
CA THR A 141 -1.95 2.84 -13.73
C THR A 141 -0.52 3.12 -14.16
N THR A 142 0.12 4.11 -13.53
CA THR A 142 1.53 4.44 -13.75
C THR A 142 2.43 3.89 -12.66
N GLY A 143 1.89 3.50 -11.50
CA GLY A 143 2.66 2.96 -10.39
C GLY A 143 1.83 2.68 -9.14
N TYR A 144 2.51 2.17 -8.13
CA TYR A 144 1.98 2.06 -6.77
C TYR A 144 2.99 2.61 -5.78
N SER A 145 2.52 3.24 -4.70
CA SER A 145 3.38 3.62 -3.58
C SER A 145 2.94 2.90 -2.32
N VAL A 146 3.91 2.40 -1.57
CA VAL A 146 3.69 1.63 -0.35
C VAL A 146 4.34 2.36 0.81
N ALA A 147 3.53 2.73 1.79
CA ALA A 147 4.00 3.24 3.07
C ALA A 147 4.37 2.06 3.95
N TRP A 148 5.57 2.06 4.51
CA TRP A 148 6.06 1.02 5.41
C TRP A 148 6.65 1.64 6.67
N ASN A 149 6.21 1.21 7.84
CA ASN A 149 6.63 1.74 9.13
C ASN A 149 7.14 0.61 10.04
N PRO A 150 8.28 0.74 10.74
CA PRO A 150 8.78 -0.33 11.61
C PRO A 150 7.82 -0.76 12.73
N ALA A 151 7.04 0.17 13.28
CA ALA A 151 6.11 -0.11 14.36
C ALA A 151 4.78 -0.69 13.86
N ARG A 152 4.31 -0.24 12.69
CA ARG A 152 2.98 -0.57 12.14
C ARG A 152 3.00 -1.35 10.81
N ARG A 153 4.20 -1.67 10.30
CA ARG A 153 4.55 -2.40 9.07
C ARG A 153 4.02 -1.76 7.81
N ALA A 154 3.70 -2.53 6.77
CA ALA A 154 3.05 -1.99 5.58
C ALA A 154 1.75 -1.30 6.01
N LEU A 155 1.69 0.01 5.83
CA LEU A 155 0.62 0.86 6.35
C LEU A 155 -0.45 1.09 5.31
N ARG A 156 -0.05 1.27 4.05
CA ARG A 156 -0.95 1.69 2.98
C ARG A 156 -0.34 1.38 1.62
N ILE A 157 -1.20 1.07 0.67
CA ILE A 157 -0.85 1.01 -0.75
C ILE A 157 -1.70 2.04 -1.48
N ALA A 158 -1.07 2.93 -2.23
CA ALA A 158 -1.72 3.93 -3.07
C ALA A 158 -1.45 3.62 -4.54
N ARG A 159 -2.47 3.76 -5.38
CA ARG A 159 -2.36 3.67 -6.83
C ARG A 159 -2.03 5.05 -7.40
N HIS A 160 -1.19 5.06 -8.42
CA HIS A 160 -0.80 6.21 -9.23
C HIS A 160 -1.24 6.03 -10.69
N THR A 161 -1.52 7.13 -11.35
CA THR A 161 -2.04 7.35 -12.70
C THR A 161 -1.27 8.49 -13.38
N ALA A 162 -1.65 8.89 -14.60
CA ALA A 162 -0.97 10.01 -15.27
C ALA A 162 -1.41 11.39 -14.75
N VAL A 163 -2.56 11.47 -14.08
CA VAL A 163 -3.22 12.72 -13.65
C VAL A 163 -3.07 12.90 -12.13
N ASP A 164 -2.01 12.35 -11.54
CA ASP A 164 -2.00 12.07 -10.11
C ASP A 164 -2.13 13.29 -9.19
N GLU A 165 -3.03 13.13 -8.21
CA GLU A 165 -2.98 13.83 -6.96
C GLU A 165 -2.04 13.08 -6.00
N VAL A 166 -0.95 13.73 -5.60
CA VAL A 166 -0.01 13.26 -4.57
C VAL A 166 -0.59 13.32 -3.14
N SER A 167 -1.93 13.47 -3.01
CA SER A 167 -2.65 13.62 -1.74
C SER A 167 -2.52 12.41 -0.81
N CYS A 168 -2.19 11.23 -1.35
CA CYS A 168 -1.94 10.03 -0.55
C CYS A 168 -0.77 10.18 0.44
N TYR A 169 0.15 11.12 0.19
CA TYR A 169 1.31 11.40 1.04
C TYR A 169 1.01 12.38 2.18
N ALA A 170 -0.02 13.24 2.04
CA ALA A 170 -0.33 14.29 3.02
C ALA A 170 -0.80 13.76 4.38
N ASN A 171 -1.39 12.55 4.40
CA ASN A 171 -2.02 11.98 5.59
C ASN A 171 -1.08 11.10 6.43
N MET A 172 0.22 11.09 6.16
CA MET A 172 1.18 10.19 6.81
C MET A 172 2.38 10.98 7.37
N GLY A 173 2.13 11.74 8.44
CA GLY A 173 3.13 12.53 9.16
C GLY A 173 3.99 11.74 10.16
N ASP A 174 3.97 10.40 10.12
CA ASP A 174 4.86 9.62 10.96
C ASP A 174 6.25 9.55 10.31
N ASP A 175 7.13 10.36 10.86
CA ASP A 175 8.58 10.37 10.77
C ASP A 175 9.27 9.00 10.56
N ALA A 176 8.72 7.90 11.08
CA ALA A 176 9.30 6.56 10.94
C ALA A 176 8.91 5.82 9.65
N THR A 177 8.13 6.42 8.76
CA THR A 177 7.58 5.75 7.58
C THR A 177 8.51 5.85 6.36
N ALA A 178 8.98 4.71 5.88
CA ALA A 178 9.64 4.58 4.59
C ALA A 178 8.61 4.44 3.48
N TRP A 179 8.88 5.00 2.30
CA TRP A 179 8.02 4.91 1.14
C TRP A 179 8.73 4.21 -0.01
N LEU A 180 8.10 3.16 -0.54
CA LEU A 180 8.58 2.41 -1.69
C LEU A 180 7.67 2.74 -2.87
N HIS A 181 8.25 3.24 -3.95
CA HIS A 181 7.54 3.40 -5.21
C HIS A 181 7.77 2.18 -6.10
N ILE A 182 6.72 1.74 -6.78
CA ILE A 182 6.71 0.63 -7.72
C ILE A 182 6.20 1.20 -9.04
N PRO A 183 7.07 1.73 -9.90
CA PRO A 183 6.64 2.22 -11.20
C PRO A 183 6.12 1.06 -12.03
N ILE A 184 5.02 1.25 -12.76
CA ILE A 184 4.45 0.24 -13.68
C ILE A 184 4.66 0.72 -15.12
N SER A 185 5.22 -0.15 -15.95
CA SER A 185 5.48 0.14 -17.37
C SER A 185 4.21 -0.04 -18.20
N ARG A 186 4.18 0.52 -19.41
CA ARG A 186 3.03 0.35 -20.32
C ARG A 186 2.80 -1.14 -20.60
N GLY A 187 1.58 -1.62 -20.36
CA GLY A 187 1.21 -3.03 -20.56
C GLY A 187 1.68 -3.99 -19.47
N GLU A 188 2.44 -3.50 -18.48
CA GLU A 188 2.83 -4.27 -17.30
C GLU A 188 1.70 -4.25 -16.26
N LEU A 189 1.45 -5.39 -15.62
CA LEU A 189 0.41 -5.56 -14.62
C LEU A 189 0.99 -6.24 -13.38
N LEU A 190 0.36 -6.08 -12.23
CA LEU A 190 0.62 -6.93 -11.07
C LEU A 190 0.14 -8.36 -11.39
N ALA A 191 1.01 -9.34 -11.22
CA ALA A 191 0.76 -10.72 -11.58
C ALA A 191 0.57 -11.62 -10.35
N GLU A 192 1.36 -11.42 -9.30
CA GLU A 192 1.31 -12.25 -8.11
C GLU A 192 1.52 -11.44 -6.84
N LEU A 193 0.84 -11.88 -5.78
CA LEU A 193 1.07 -11.43 -4.43
C LEU A 193 1.64 -12.58 -3.62
N TRP A 194 2.71 -12.29 -2.89
CA TRP A 194 3.45 -13.22 -2.07
C TRP A 194 3.57 -12.68 -0.65
N ARG A 195 3.73 -13.61 0.27
CA ARG A 195 3.94 -13.39 1.69
C ARG A 195 5.31 -13.93 2.07
N ARG A 196 6.03 -13.16 2.89
CA ARG A 196 7.25 -13.61 3.54
C ARG A 196 7.07 -13.56 5.05
N ASP A 197 7.21 -14.71 5.70
CA ASP A 197 7.18 -14.82 7.16
C ASP A 197 8.61 -14.89 7.71
N CYS A 198 8.87 -14.10 8.75
CA CYS A 198 10.09 -14.12 9.53
C CYS A 198 9.78 -14.48 10.98
N TYR A 199 10.51 -15.45 11.51
CA TYR A 199 10.36 -15.95 12.88
C TYR A 199 11.44 -15.34 13.77
N LEU A 200 11.22 -14.09 14.18
CA LEU A 200 12.05 -13.40 15.17
C LEU A 200 11.40 -13.51 16.55
N TYR A 201 12.20 -13.84 17.57
CA TYR A 201 11.83 -13.95 19.00
C TYR A 201 10.42 -13.39 19.34
N ARG A 202 9.43 -14.28 19.45
CA ARG A 202 8.03 -14.02 19.85
C ARG A 202 7.20 -13.10 18.94
N ARG A 203 7.66 -12.69 17.75
CA ARG A 203 6.90 -11.89 16.80
C ARG A 203 6.97 -12.46 15.38
N ASN A 204 5.83 -12.89 14.86
CA ASN A 204 5.70 -13.21 13.43
C ASN A 204 5.75 -11.88 12.65
N ILE A 205 6.80 -11.68 11.86
CA ILE A 205 6.89 -10.55 10.91
C ILE A 205 6.44 -11.05 9.55
N VAL A 206 5.48 -10.34 8.96
CA VAL A 206 4.91 -10.67 7.65
C VAL A 206 5.13 -9.48 6.72
N ASP A 207 5.94 -9.71 5.70
CA ASP A 207 6.14 -8.76 4.61
C ASP A 207 5.42 -9.24 3.36
N SER A 208 4.96 -8.29 2.56
CA SER A 208 4.33 -8.57 1.28
C SER A 208 5.35 -8.44 0.16
N ILE A 209 5.21 -9.25 -0.88
CA ILE A 209 6.04 -9.19 -2.08
C ILE A 209 5.10 -9.18 -3.28
N VAL A 210 5.37 -8.29 -4.24
CA VAL A 210 4.57 -8.16 -5.46
C VAL A 210 5.43 -8.53 -6.65
N VAL A 211 4.88 -9.37 -7.53
CA VAL A 211 5.51 -9.76 -8.79
C VAL A 211 4.68 -9.21 -9.94
N THR A 212 5.33 -8.66 -10.96
CA THR A 212 4.65 -8.11 -12.14
C THR A 212 4.68 -9.10 -13.31
N THR A 213 3.87 -8.85 -14.34
CA THR A 213 3.87 -9.64 -15.60
C THR A 213 5.18 -9.54 -16.37
N ALA A 214 6.00 -8.51 -16.09
CA ALA A 214 7.36 -8.39 -16.62
C ALA A 214 8.39 -9.20 -15.80
N GLY A 215 7.96 -9.95 -14.78
CA GLY A 215 8.83 -10.76 -13.93
C GLY A 215 9.63 -9.95 -12.89
N ARG A 216 9.32 -8.67 -12.70
CA ARG A 216 9.95 -7.84 -11.68
C ARG A 216 9.39 -8.18 -10.30
N VAL A 217 10.26 -8.24 -9.30
CA VAL A 217 9.92 -8.63 -7.93
C VAL A 217 10.19 -7.47 -6.98
N HIS A 218 9.14 -6.97 -6.34
CA HIS A 218 9.18 -5.85 -5.42
C HIS A 218 8.90 -6.32 -3.99
N VAL A 219 9.88 -6.17 -3.11
CA VAL A 219 9.75 -6.54 -1.69
C VAL A 219 9.21 -5.34 -0.92
N LEU A 220 8.08 -5.51 -0.25
CA LEU A 220 7.42 -4.47 0.53
C LEU A 220 7.80 -4.58 2.01
N GLY A 221 9.06 -4.25 2.30
CA GLY A 221 9.62 -4.33 3.63
C GLY A 221 11.14 -4.46 3.60
N HIS A 222 11.72 -4.75 4.76
CA HIS A 222 13.17 -4.89 4.88
C HIS A 222 13.72 -6.09 4.09
N HIS A 223 14.98 -6.06 3.71
CA HIS A 223 15.69 -7.21 3.16
C HIS A 223 15.93 -8.26 4.27
N PRO A 224 15.91 -9.57 3.93
CA PRO A 224 16.25 -10.62 4.88
C PRO A 224 17.59 -10.38 5.56
N THR A 225 17.63 -10.45 6.89
CA THR A 225 18.86 -10.33 7.65
C THR A 225 19.63 -11.66 7.55
N PRO A 226 20.95 -11.64 7.28
CA PRO A 226 21.76 -12.85 7.30
C PRO A 226 21.61 -13.62 8.62
N GLY A 227 21.53 -14.94 8.55
CA GLY A 227 21.38 -15.82 9.72
C GLY A 227 19.95 -15.97 10.26
N GLN A 228 18.95 -15.27 9.69
CA GLN A 228 17.54 -15.42 10.08
C GLN A 228 16.79 -16.34 9.09
N ALA A 229 15.84 -17.12 9.62
CA ALA A 229 15.00 -18.00 8.81
C ALA A 229 13.77 -17.28 8.28
N TYR A 230 13.51 -17.42 6.98
CA TYR A 230 12.35 -16.84 6.29
C TYR A 230 11.64 -17.90 5.47
N THR A 231 10.30 -17.90 5.50
CA THR A 231 9.47 -18.71 4.61
C THR A 231 8.70 -17.82 3.64
N TYR A 232 8.40 -18.35 2.46
CA TYR A 232 7.77 -17.61 1.37
C TYR A 232 6.59 -18.43 0.86
N SER A 233 5.43 -17.82 0.76
CA SER A 233 4.21 -18.45 0.24
C SER A 233 3.50 -17.52 -0.72
N ARG A 234 2.98 -18.06 -1.83
CA ARG A 234 2.15 -17.30 -2.76
C ARG A 234 0.81 -17.08 -2.09
N VAL A 235 0.41 -15.81 -1.95
CA VAL A 235 -0.91 -15.44 -1.41
C VAL A 235 -1.95 -15.62 -2.51
N ALA A 236 -1.69 -15.04 -3.69
CA ALA A 236 -2.60 -15.18 -4.82
C ALA A 236 -1.91 -14.87 -6.15
N LYS A 237 -2.36 -15.54 -7.21
CA LYS A 237 -2.20 -15.07 -8.58
C LYS A 237 -3.26 -14.01 -8.84
N LEU A 238 -2.85 -12.86 -9.36
CA LEU A 238 -3.74 -11.74 -9.68
C LEU A 238 -4.24 -11.89 -11.11
N ARG A 239 -5.46 -11.41 -11.37
CA ARG A 239 -6.02 -11.42 -12.72
C ARG A 239 -5.31 -10.39 -13.59
N ARG A 240 -5.10 -10.73 -14.86
CA ARG A 240 -4.45 -9.86 -15.87
C ARG A 240 -5.44 -8.85 -16.48
N GLN A 241 -6.27 -8.26 -15.63
CA GLN A 241 -7.27 -7.25 -15.99
C GLN A 241 -7.53 -6.37 -14.77
N ARG A 242 -8.21 -5.24 -14.98
CA ARG A 242 -8.65 -4.37 -13.89
C ARG A 242 -9.41 -5.18 -12.84
N ASP A 243 -8.96 -5.09 -11.60
CA ASP A 243 -9.60 -5.72 -10.45
C ASP A 243 -9.40 -4.87 -9.19
N TYR A 244 -9.86 -5.39 -8.05
CA TYR A 244 -9.80 -4.72 -6.77
C TYR A 244 -9.07 -5.56 -5.72
N LEU A 245 -8.18 -4.90 -4.99
CA LEU A 245 -7.61 -5.39 -3.75
C LEU A 245 -8.31 -4.69 -2.59
N PHE A 246 -8.90 -5.46 -1.69
CA PHE A 246 -9.48 -4.96 -0.45
C PHE A 246 -8.45 -5.11 0.67
N ILE A 247 -8.13 -4.02 1.36
CA ILE A 247 -7.02 -3.94 2.31
C ILE A 247 -7.56 -3.50 3.67
N ASP A 248 -7.43 -4.33 4.70
CA ASP A 248 -7.66 -3.89 6.08
C ASP A 248 -6.41 -3.17 6.61
N ASP A 249 -6.40 -1.84 6.54
CA ASP A 249 -5.26 -1.00 6.95
C ASP A 249 -5.46 -0.30 8.32
N ALA A 250 -6.46 -0.72 9.11
CA ALA A 250 -6.88 -0.05 10.35
C ALA A 250 -5.79 0.09 11.42
N ALA A 251 -4.75 -0.75 11.41
CA ALA A 251 -3.56 -0.56 12.25
C ALA A 251 -2.33 -1.16 11.53
N GLY A 252 -2.12 -0.70 10.29
CA GLY A 252 -1.31 -1.41 9.31
C GLY A 252 -2.13 -2.44 8.56
N ILE A 253 -1.58 -2.98 7.48
CA ILE A 253 -2.26 -3.95 6.62
C ILE A 253 -2.35 -5.30 7.36
N ARG A 254 -3.53 -5.60 7.91
CA ARG A 254 -3.82 -6.81 8.69
C ARG A 254 -4.31 -7.95 7.84
N GLU A 255 -5.11 -7.64 6.84
CA GLU A 255 -5.78 -8.62 5.99
C GLU A 255 -5.94 -8.07 4.58
N LEU A 256 -5.81 -8.97 3.61
CA LEU A 256 -6.04 -8.69 2.21
C LEU A 256 -7.20 -9.57 1.73
N ALA A 257 -8.13 -9.00 0.98
CA ALA A 257 -9.16 -9.76 0.31
C ALA A 257 -9.18 -9.43 -1.19
N LEU A 258 -9.22 -10.48 -2.01
CA LEU A 258 -9.22 -10.35 -3.47
C LEU A 258 -9.79 -11.61 -4.11
N THR A 259 -10.18 -11.50 -5.37
CA THR A 259 -10.63 -12.68 -6.14
C THR A 259 -9.45 -13.21 -6.95
N PRO A 260 -8.91 -14.40 -6.65
CA PRO A 260 -7.70 -14.88 -7.31
C PRO A 260 -7.95 -15.15 -8.80
N GLY A 261 -6.89 -15.06 -9.59
CA GLY A 261 -6.87 -15.55 -10.96
C GLY A 261 -6.86 -17.08 -11.01
N PRO A 262 -7.16 -17.67 -12.18
CA PRO A 262 -7.13 -19.12 -12.35
C PRO A 262 -5.71 -19.67 -12.14
N GLU A 263 -5.60 -20.73 -11.33
CA GLU A 263 -4.36 -21.50 -11.18
C GLU A 263 -4.22 -22.50 -12.34
N GLU A 264 -3.01 -22.59 -12.90
CA GLU A 264 -2.68 -23.57 -13.93
C GLU A 264 -2.05 -24.81 -13.26
N ALA A 265 -2.46 -26.01 -13.67
CA ALA A 265 -2.12 -27.27 -12.99
C ALA A 265 -0.61 -27.60 -12.90
N ASN A 266 0.23 -26.92 -13.68
CA ASN A 266 1.68 -27.18 -13.78
C ASN A 266 2.56 -25.98 -13.39
N GLU A 267 2.03 -24.97 -12.70
CA GLU A 267 2.84 -23.82 -12.28
C GLU A 267 3.81 -24.17 -11.15
N THR A 268 5.11 -24.05 -11.42
CA THR A 268 6.15 -24.11 -10.38
C THR A 268 6.03 -22.93 -9.43
N ARG A 269 5.82 -23.23 -8.13
CA ARG A 269 5.52 -22.27 -7.05
C ARG A 269 6.76 -21.62 -6.42
N ASN A 270 7.80 -21.32 -7.20
CA ASN A 270 9.05 -20.78 -6.63
C ASN A 270 9.24 -19.29 -6.95
N LEU A 271 9.21 -18.47 -5.90
CA LEU A 271 9.55 -17.05 -6.00
C LEU A 271 11.03 -16.87 -6.31
N ARG A 272 11.35 -16.19 -7.42
CA ARG A 272 12.71 -15.71 -7.72
C ARG A 272 12.99 -14.46 -6.88
N LYS A 273 13.62 -14.67 -5.74
CA LYS A 273 13.93 -13.58 -4.79
C LYS A 273 15.00 -12.66 -5.39
N PRO A 274 14.92 -11.34 -5.20
CA PRO A 274 16.05 -10.46 -5.46
C PRO A 274 17.27 -10.91 -4.66
N ALA A 275 18.36 -11.22 -5.36
CA ALA A 275 19.64 -11.58 -4.77
C ALA A 275 20.60 -10.39 -4.95
N PRO A 276 21.00 -9.72 -3.86
CA PRO A 276 22.01 -8.68 -3.93
C PRO A 276 23.36 -9.24 -4.39
N GLU A 277 24.06 -8.46 -5.21
CA GLU A 277 25.46 -8.71 -5.57
C GLU A 277 26.41 -8.22 -4.47
N SER A 278 26.03 -7.14 -3.78
CA SER A 278 26.81 -6.64 -2.66
C SER A 278 26.53 -7.41 -1.37
N CYS A 279 27.48 -7.35 -0.44
CA CYS A 279 27.28 -7.81 0.92
C CYS A 279 26.17 -7.01 1.61
N TYR A 280 25.49 -7.66 2.56
CA TYR A 280 24.60 -6.98 3.48
C TYR A 280 25.39 -5.93 4.30
N PRO A 281 24.94 -4.67 4.40
CA PRO A 281 25.67 -3.64 5.14
C PRO A 281 25.95 -4.01 6.59
N ALA A 282 27.10 -3.59 7.11
CA ALA A 282 27.47 -3.84 8.50
C ALA A 282 26.39 -3.35 9.47
N ILE A 283 25.91 -4.25 10.34
CA ILE A 283 24.82 -3.99 11.25
C ILE A 283 25.36 -3.21 12.46
N THR A 284 25.16 -1.90 12.49
CA THR A 284 25.55 -1.04 13.64
C THR A 284 24.44 -0.90 14.69
N SER A 285 23.24 -1.41 14.41
CA SER A 285 22.09 -1.42 15.34
C SER A 285 21.10 -2.53 14.94
N VAL A 286 20.07 -2.81 15.75
CA VAL A 286 18.99 -3.80 15.47
C VAL A 286 18.11 -3.42 14.25
N LYS A 287 18.61 -2.61 13.32
CA LYS A 287 17.86 -2.09 12.18
C LYS A 287 18.09 -2.96 10.96
N SER A 288 17.00 -3.47 10.41
CA SER A 288 17.00 -4.13 9.11
C SER A 288 17.03 -3.08 7.99
N TYR A 289 17.81 -3.32 6.96
CA TYR A 289 17.88 -2.47 5.78
C TYR A 289 16.77 -2.80 4.81
N PHE A 290 16.25 -1.80 4.11
CA PHE A 290 15.59 -1.99 2.83
C PHE A 290 16.64 -2.21 1.75
N TYR A 291 16.26 -2.98 0.74
CA TYR A 291 17.08 -3.22 -0.44
C TYR A 291 16.24 -2.98 -1.69
N THR A 292 16.76 -2.15 -2.57
CA THR A 292 16.19 -1.87 -3.88
C THR A 292 17.32 -1.81 -4.89
N PHE A 293 17.03 -2.10 -6.14
CA PHE A 293 18.01 -2.09 -7.19
C PHE A 293 17.36 -1.75 -8.53
N ALA A 294 18.16 -1.27 -9.46
CA ALA A 294 17.73 -1.04 -10.83
C ALA A 294 18.90 -1.13 -11.81
N PRO A 295 18.66 -1.60 -13.05
CA PRO A 295 19.66 -1.55 -14.10
C PRO A 295 20.01 -0.11 -14.46
N LEU A 296 21.25 0.12 -14.90
CA LEU A 296 21.72 1.41 -15.39
C LEU A 296 21.90 1.44 -16.91
N GLU A 297 21.71 0.31 -17.58
CA GLU A 297 21.72 0.24 -19.04
C GLU A 297 20.53 0.99 -19.65
N ASN A 298 20.78 1.65 -20.78
CA ASN A 298 19.76 2.37 -21.57
C ASN A 298 18.96 3.40 -20.75
N LEU A 299 19.61 4.01 -19.76
CA LEU A 299 19.03 5.05 -18.92
C LEU A 299 19.01 6.37 -19.70
N ASP A 300 17.83 6.97 -19.83
CA ASP A 300 17.64 8.25 -20.52
C ASP A 300 17.50 9.41 -19.51
N LEU A 301 16.77 9.18 -18.41
CA LEU A 301 16.49 10.21 -17.41
C LEU A 301 16.62 9.70 -15.97
N ILE A 302 17.05 10.60 -15.09
CA ILE A 302 17.05 10.42 -13.64
C ILE A 302 16.26 11.56 -12.98
N LYS A 303 15.34 11.22 -12.08
CA LYS A 303 14.79 12.16 -11.09
C LYS A 303 15.32 11.82 -9.71
N THR A 304 15.82 12.81 -9.00
CA THR A 304 16.24 12.67 -7.61
C THR A 304 15.03 12.81 -6.68
N CYS A 305 14.89 11.92 -5.70
CA CYS A 305 13.92 12.06 -4.62
C CYS A 305 14.63 12.57 -3.38
N SER A 306 14.30 13.78 -2.93
CA SER A 306 15.01 14.43 -1.83
C SER A 306 14.09 14.88 -0.71
N PHE A 307 14.54 14.72 0.53
CA PHE A 307 13.86 15.21 1.72
C PHE A 307 14.87 15.88 2.64
N ASP A 308 14.57 17.11 3.05
CA ASP A 308 15.40 17.89 3.97
C ASP A 308 16.90 17.95 3.55
N GLY A 309 17.13 18.19 2.25
CA GLY A 309 18.48 18.27 1.68
C GLY A 309 19.21 16.93 1.51
N VAL A 310 18.56 15.79 1.81
CA VAL A 310 19.13 14.45 1.64
C VAL A 310 18.45 13.74 0.47
N VAL A 311 19.24 13.16 -0.44
CA VAL A 311 18.73 12.29 -1.50
C VAL A 311 18.38 10.94 -0.89
N THR A 312 17.09 10.62 -0.91
CA THR A 312 16.51 9.42 -0.32
C THR A 312 16.37 8.26 -1.32
N GLY A 313 16.30 8.58 -2.61
CA GLY A 313 16.18 7.61 -3.68
C GLY A 313 16.18 8.26 -5.06
N LEU A 314 16.08 7.45 -6.10
CA LEU A 314 16.07 7.87 -7.50
C LEU A 314 14.93 7.18 -8.26
N LEU A 315 14.34 7.90 -9.20
CA LEU A 315 13.44 7.35 -10.22
C LEU A 315 14.12 7.41 -11.58
N PHE A 316 14.22 6.26 -12.22
CA PHE A 316 14.85 6.05 -13.52
C PHE A 316 13.79 5.90 -14.61
N GLN A 317 14.10 6.44 -15.78
CA GLN A 317 13.36 6.22 -17.01
C GLN A 317 14.32 5.79 -18.12
N TYR A 318 13.96 4.69 -18.77
CA TYR A 318 14.77 4.04 -19.79
C TYR A 318 14.29 4.38 -21.19
N HIS A 319 15.13 4.10 -22.17
CA HIS A 319 14.86 4.33 -23.59
C HIS A 319 13.59 3.65 -24.12
N ASP A 320 13.25 2.49 -23.58
CA ASP A 320 12.02 1.76 -23.92
C ASP A 320 10.75 2.34 -23.25
N GLY A 321 10.90 3.44 -22.50
CA GLY A 321 9.84 4.09 -21.72
C GLY A 321 9.49 3.37 -20.42
N SER A 322 10.16 2.26 -20.08
CA SER A 322 10.02 1.62 -18.78
C SER A 322 10.64 2.49 -17.68
N ARG A 323 10.27 2.19 -16.43
CA ARG A 323 10.73 2.93 -15.25
C ARG A 323 11.10 1.99 -14.11
N ALA A 324 12.10 2.39 -13.34
CA ALA A 324 12.51 1.69 -12.12
C ALA A 324 12.86 2.71 -11.04
N SER A 325 12.88 2.30 -9.78
CA SER A 325 13.24 3.16 -8.67
C SER A 325 14.15 2.46 -7.68
N VAL A 326 15.08 3.22 -7.10
CA VAL A 326 16.00 2.78 -6.04
C VAL A 326 15.93 3.73 -4.85
N GLY A 327 16.22 3.22 -3.66
CA GLY A 327 16.07 3.94 -2.40
C GLY A 327 14.61 4.12 -1.99
N GLN A 328 14.38 5.14 -1.16
CA GLN A 328 13.06 5.60 -0.76
C GLN A 328 12.58 6.66 -1.76
N VAL A 329 11.43 6.41 -2.39
CA VAL A 329 10.88 7.30 -3.42
C VAL A 329 9.45 7.71 -3.09
N ARG A 330 9.25 9.01 -3.05
CA ARG A 330 7.98 9.71 -2.90
C ARG A 330 7.77 10.62 -4.10
N LEU A 331 6.65 10.50 -4.78
CA LEU A 331 6.41 11.26 -6.01
C LEU A 331 6.30 12.77 -5.74
N ASP A 332 5.86 13.18 -4.55
CA ASP A 332 5.82 14.58 -4.10
C ASP A 332 7.20 15.16 -3.74
N TRP A 333 8.23 14.32 -3.66
CA TRP A 333 9.61 14.71 -3.34
C TRP A 333 10.56 14.60 -4.54
N LEU A 334 10.02 14.29 -5.73
CA LEU A 334 10.82 14.22 -6.94
C LEU A 334 11.23 15.63 -7.39
N GLY A 335 12.53 15.79 -7.60
CA GLY A 335 13.13 16.99 -8.20
C GLY A 335 13.05 16.98 -9.72
N GLN A 336 13.86 17.85 -10.31
CA GLN A 336 13.94 18.03 -11.76
C GLN A 336 14.57 16.82 -12.46
N GLU A 337 14.14 16.58 -13.70
CA GLU A 337 14.71 15.58 -14.60
C GLU A 337 16.12 15.96 -15.02
N GLN A 338 17.06 15.02 -14.86
CA GLN A 338 18.41 15.08 -15.39
C GLN A 338 18.52 14.12 -16.58
N GLN A 339 18.96 14.63 -17.72
CA GLN A 339 19.28 13.82 -18.89
C GLN A 339 20.52 12.98 -18.63
N VAL A 340 20.52 11.75 -19.13
CA VAL A 340 21.66 10.83 -19.04
C VAL A 340 22.18 10.55 -20.45
N PRO A 341 23.16 11.34 -20.93
CA PRO A 341 23.76 11.09 -22.23
C PRO A 341 24.47 9.74 -22.29
N HIS A 342 24.64 9.23 -23.51
CA HIS A 342 25.39 7.99 -23.74
C HIS A 342 26.81 8.10 -23.14
N LYS A 343 27.22 7.07 -22.39
CA LYS A 343 28.50 7.01 -21.64
C LYS A 343 28.63 8.03 -20.49
N ALA A 344 27.53 8.54 -19.97
CA ALA A 344 27.56 9.31 -18.74
C ALA A 344 28.04 8.48 -17.54
N THR A 345 28.60 9.17 -16.56
CA THR A 345 28.88 8.66 -15.21
C THR A 345 27.97 9.37 -14.23
N ILE A 346 27.41 8.65 -13.26
CA ILE A 346 26.58 9.22 -12.21
C ILE A 346 27.45 9.34 -10.96
N GLY A 347 27.66 10.58 -10.51
CA GLY A 347 28.37 10.89 -9.28
C GLY A 347 27.39 11.06 -8.12
N PHE A 348 27.69 10.44 -6.99
CA PHE A 348 26.97 10.55 -5.73
C PHE A 348 27.88 11.28 -4.74
N ALA A 349 27.50 12.50 -4.37
CA ALA A 349 28.20 13.24 -3.33
C ALA A 349 27.78 12.67 -1.98
N MET A 350 28.72 12.05 -1.27
CA MET A 350 28.45 11.34 -0.03
C MET A 350 28.90 12.16 1.18
N SER A 351 28.06 12.19 2.20
CA SER A 351 28.33 12.87 3.47
C SER A 351 27.99 11.96 4.65
N ARG A 352 28.33 12.42 5.86
CA ARG A 352 28.02 11.70 7.11
C ARG A 352 27.22 12.61 8.04
N THR A 353 26.24 12.01 8.73
CA THR A 353 25.57 12.69 9.85
C THR A 353 26.51 12.81 11.05
N ALA A 354 26.07 13.52 12.09
CA ALA A 354 26.79 13.58 13.38
C ALA A 354 27.06 12.18 13.96
N ASP A 355 26.14 11.23 13.77
CA ASP A 355 26.25 9.81 14.16
C ASP A 355 27.11 8.98 13.21
N GLN A 356 27.94 9.61 12.37
CA GLN A 356 28.80 8.96 11.37
C GLN A 356 28.06 8.05 10.36
N CYS A 357 26.75 8.26 10.21
CA CYS A 357 25.88 7.52 9.29
C CYS A 357 26.00 8.10 7.87
N PRO A 358 26.40 7.32 6.85
CA PRO A 358 26.54 7.81 5.48
C PRO A 358 25.18 8.11 4.83
N TYR A 359 25.12 9.19 4.07
CA TYR A 359 23.96 9.57 3.26
C TYR A 359 24.40 10.23 1.94
N VAL A 360 23.50 10.25 0.95
CA VAL A 360 23.72 10.94 -0.33
C VAL A 360 23.22 12.38 -0.19
N GLY A 361 24.11 13.37 -0.34
CA GLY A 361 23.75 14.78 -0.32
C GLY A 361 23.27 15.30 -1.67
N SER A 362 23.88 14.84 -2.76
CA SER A 362 23.47 15.20 -4.12
C SER A 362 23.86 14.13 -5.15
N VAL A 363 23.20 14.18 -6.31
CA VAL A 363 23.47 13.29 -7.45
C VAL A 363 23.66 14.14 -8.69
N LEU A 364 24.77 13.90 -9.39
CA LEU A 364 25.18 14.64 -10.57
C LEU A 364 25.43 13.67 -11.73
N VAL A 365 24.88 13.99 -12.90
CA VAL A 365 25.20 13.28 -14.14
C VAL A 365 26.36 13.99 -14.84
N CYS A 366 27.45 13.27 -15.05
CA CYS A 366 28.68 13.80 -15.64
C CYS A 366 28.97 13.17 -17.01
N VAL A 367 29.38 14.00 -17.96
CA VAL A 367 29.87 13.57 -19.28
C VAL A 367 31.33 14.01 -19.42
N ALA A 368 32.22 13.08 -19.76
CA ALA A 368 33.62 13.43 -20.02
C ALA A 368 33.73 14.21 -21.36
N PRO A 369 34.50 15.32 -21.44
CA PRO A 369 35.52 15.79 -20.48
C PRO A 369 35.13 17.04 -19.65
N LEU A 370 33.84 17.42 -19.58
CA LEU A 370 33.38 18.58 -18.77
C LEU A 370 33.56 18.38 -17.24
N ALA A 371 33.85 17.14 -16.82
CA ALA A 371 33.91 16.72 -15.42
C ALA A 371 35.03 17.38 -14.58
N ARG A 372 36.05 18.01 -15.18
CA ARG A 372 37.19 18.53 -14.39
C ARG A 372 36.93 19.85 -13.66
N ASN A 373 35.94 20.65 -14.09
CA ASN A 373 35.74 22.01 -13.57
C ASN A 373 34.40 22.25 -12.86
N LEU A 374 33.48 21.26 -12.89
CA LEU A 374 32.12 21.39 -12.31
C LEU A 374 31.89 20.50 -11.08
N LEU A 375 32.81 19.57 -10.81
CA LEU A 375 32.72 18.76 -9.60
C LEU A 375 33.25 19.60 -8.42
N PRO A 376 32.51 19.66 -7.29
CA PRO A 376 33.11 20.00 -6.01
C PRO A 376 34.37 19.15 -5.83
N ALA A 377 35.39 19.67 -5.13
CA ALA A 377 36.62 18.90 -4.86
C ALA A 377 36.24 17.50 -4.37
N LYS A 378 36.64 16.47 -5.13
CA LYS A 378 36.25 15.06 -4.91
C LYS A 378 36.53 14.71 -3.46
N SER A 379 35.47 14.49 -2.69
CA SER A 379 35.58 14.00 -1.33
C SER A 379 35.99 12.54 -1.40
N ASP A 380 36.81 12.06 -0.45
CA ASP A 380 37.15 10.63 -0.33
C ASP A 380 35.91 9.74 -0.13
N LEU A 381 34.76 10.34 0.17
CA LEU A 381 33.50 9.65 0.36
C LEU A 381 32.71 9.48 -0.94
N ASP A 382 32.99 10.29 -1.97
CA ASP A 382 32.16 10.34 -3.18
C ASP A 382 32.19 9.01 -3.93
N PHE A 383 31.02 8.63 -4.47
CA PHE A 383 30.83 7.36 -5.15
C PHE A 383 30.43 7.61 -6.60
N GLU A 384 31.15 7.03 -7.55
CA GLU A 384 30.89 7.22 -8.99
C GLU A 384 30.51 5.87 -9.59
N VAL A 385 29.49 5.87 -10.44
CA VAL A 385 29.06 4.67 -11.18
C VAL A 385 28.94 4.98 -12.66
N THR A 386 29.42 4.07 -13.49
CA THR A 386 29.18 4.11 -14.93
C THR A 386 27.74 3.66 -15.23
N CYS A 387 27.12 4.20 -16.28
CA CYS A 387 25.76 3.80 -16.70
C CYS A 387 25.74 2.41 -17.38
N CYS A 388 26.15 1.39 -16.64
CA CYS A 388 26.10 -0.03 -16.99
C CYS A 388 25.93 -0.86 -15.72
N GLY A 389 25.54 -2.13 -15.84
CA GLY A 389 25.27 -2.98 -14.69
C GLY A 389 24.11 -2.48 -13.84
N LYS A 390 24.15 -2.80 -12.55
CA LYS A 390 23.06 -2.59 -11.61
C LYS A 390 23.50 -1.67 -10.48
N LEU A 391 22.69 -0.67 -10.17
CA LEU A 391 22.82 0.10 -8.94
C LEU A 391 22.01 -0.58 -7.84
N GLU A 392 22.66 -0.91 -6.74
CA GLU A 392 22.04 -1.41 -5.53
C GLU A 392 22.00 -0.31 -4.47
N TRP A 393 20.84 -0.15 -3.83
CA TRP A 393 20.63 0.85 -2.79
C TRP A 393 20.09 0.18 -1.54
N TRP A 394 20.97 0.11 -0.55
CA TRP A 394 20.63 -0.29 0.80
C TRP A 394 20.30 0.94 1.62
N PHE A 395 19.18 0.94 2.33
CA PHE A 395 18.85 2.09 3.16
C PHE A 395 18.07 1.74 4.42
N THR A 396 18.21 2.64 5.39
CA THR A 396 17.33 2.78 6.54
C THR A 396 16.90 4.25 6.59
N ARG A 397 16.11 4.65 7.59
CA ARG A 397 15.83 6.07 7.84
C ARG A 397 17.09 6.92 8.07
N ARG A 398 18.16 6.35 8.64
CA ARG A 398 19.33 7.13 9.09
C ARG A 398 20.48 7.16 8.10
N GLN A 399 20.52 6.21 7.17
CA GLN A 399 21.69 6.01 6.32
C GLN A 399 21.36 5.19 5.09
N CYS A 400 22.25 5.29 4.11
CA CYS A 400 22.28 4.43 2.95
C CYS A 400 23.70 3.94 2.63
N GLN A 401 23.77 2.81 1.93
CA GLN A 401 24.97 2.33 1.28
C GLN A 401 24.63 1.95 -0.15
N LEU A 402 25.39 2.49 -1.09
CA LEU A 402 25.26 2.20 -2.51
C LEU A 402 26.26 1.11 -2.88
N ALA A 403 25.89 0.27 -3.85
CA ALA A 403 26.81 -0.68 -4.46
C ALA A 403 26.62 -0.75 -5.96
N HIS A 404 27.73 -0.98 -6.66
CA HIS A 404 27.79 -1.10 -8.11
C HIS A 404 28.97 -1.99 -8.49
N GLY A 405 28.67 -3.15 -9.08
CA GLY A 405 29.66 -4.20 -9.33
C GLY A 405 30.36 -4.61 -8.02
N ALA A 406 31.69 -4.55 -8.00
CA ALA A 406 32.50 -4.89 -6.82
C ALA A 406 32.69 -3.73 -5.82
N TYR A 407 32.17 -2.54 -6.12
CA TYR A 407 32.41 -1.34 -5.34
C TYR A 407 31.20 -0.98 -4.47
N THR A 408 31.48 -0.52 -3.26
CA THR A 408 30.47 -0.05 -2.31
C THR A 408 30.82 1.33 -1.80
N SER A 409 29.82 2.19 -1.61
CA SER A 409 30.00 3.49 -0.95
C SER A 409 30.41 3.31 0.52
N PRO A 410 30.88 4.37 1.19
CA PRO A 410 31.32 4.31 2.59
C PRO A 410 30.26 3.70 3.50
N SER A 411 30.69 2.85 4.44
CA SER A 411 29.84 2.27 5.49
C SER A 411 29.75 3.18 6.70
N THR A 412 28.82 2.90 7.62
CA THR A 412 28.81 3.47 8.97
C THR A 412 30.16 3.25 9.66
N ARG A 413 30.70 4.29 10.30
CA ARG A 413 31.86 4.15 11.19
C ARG A 413 31.34 4.02 12.62
N LEU A 414 31.81 2.99 13.32
CA LEU A 414 31.49 2.74 14.74
C LEU A 414 32.42 3.53 15.65
#